data_AF-A0A3D0XC09-F1
#
_entry.id   AF-A0A3D0XC09-F1
#
_cell.length_a   1.000
_cell.length_b   1.000
_cell.length_c   1.000
_cell.angle_alpha   90.00
_cell.angle_beta   90.00
_cell.angle_gamma   90.00
#
_symmetry.space_group_name_H-M   'P 1'
#
loop_
_entity.id
_entity.type
_entity.pdbx_description
1 polymer ?
#
loop_
_entity_poly.entity_id
_entity_poly.type
_entity_poly.pdbx_seq_one_letter_code
_entity_poly.pdbx_strand_id
1 'polypeptide(L)'
;MIREELPTLRYYNRKKKRGLIMSTYIHFTKEQREQARQTDLASFLVSQGEKIKRSGSEYEWLDGTQKVTIRGNLWFHQYEQKGGDAIDFIRKFYNKNYAESVEFLLGNSCGCLIYSSPVVKEKKPFELPKANDNMRRMLAYLLVTRGIDKDVLYEFIRHKMIYESEKYHNAVFVGYDNKGKARHAHKRGTVTLNPYKGNVSSSVPEFSFYWNGTSNKIYLFEAPIDMLSFISLHKENWRAHTYAASCSVSDRVLFQCLNDNPNLSKVYLCLDNDDAGQKANSRIAEKLNQMNIQNEVLVPTHKDWNEDLLQSEESEVKCQQVLSP
;
A
#
# COMPACT_ATOMS: atom_id res chain seq x y z
N MET A 1 -65.68 -7.46 -12.78
CA MET A 1 -66.84 -7.94 -12.01
C MET A 1 -66.61 -9.43 -11.86
N ILE A 2 -66.33 -9.99 -10.70
CA ILE A 2 -67.15 -10.02 -9.49
C ILE A 2 -66.20 -10.20 -8.30
N ARG A 3 -66.45 -9.43 -7.24
CA ARG A 3 -65.90 -9.64 -5.90
C ARG A 3 -66.60 -10.86 -5.30
N GLU A 4 -65.85 -11.77 -4.72
CA GLU A 4 -66.38 -12.68 -3.70
C GLU A 4 -65.52 -12.56 -2.45
N GLU A 5 -66.07 -11.86 -1.46
CA GLU A 5 -65.74 -12.04 -0.05
C GLU A 5 -66.44 -13.30 0.45
N LEU A 6 -65.71 -14.12 1.22
CA LEU A 6 -66.26 -15.21 2.04
C LEU A 6 -65.48 -15.28 3.37
N PRO A 7 -66.05 -15.88 4.43
CA PRO A 7 -66.11 -15.27 5.75
C PRO A 7 -65.26 -15.99 6.80
N THR A 8 -65.23 -15.35 7.97
CA THR A 8 -64.64 -15.78 9.25
C THR A 8 -64.97 -17.21 9.69
N LEU A 9 -63.98 -17.94 10.21
CA LEU A 9 -64.17 -18.94 11.26
C LEU A 9 -62.91 -19.11 12.13
N ARG A 10 -63.13 -18.94 13.44
CA ARG A 10 -62.16 -19.09 14.53
C ARG A 10 -61.55 -20.50 14.55
N TYR A 11 -60.24 -20.59 14.74
CA TYR A 11 -59.63 -21.68 15.51
C TYR A 11 -58.58 -21.13 16.47
N TYR A 12 -58.85 -21.28 17.76
CA TYR A 12 -57.85 -21.14 18.82
C TYR A 12 -56.82 -22.27 18.64
N ASN A 13 -55.53 -21.95 18.63
CA ASN A 13 -54.56 -22.83 19.30
C ASN A 13 -53.26 -22.12 19.70
N ARG A 14 -53.04 -22.13 21.02
CA ARG A 14 -51.81 -21.88 21.77
C ARG A 14 -50.51 -22.11 20.97
N LYS A 15 -49.70 -21.06 20.84
CA LYS A 15 -48.24 -21.21 20.80
C LYS A 15 -47.57 -20.22 21.76
N LYS A 16 -47.05 -20.82 22.84
CA LYS A 16 -45.93 -20.43 23.70
C LYS A 16 -45.37 -19.02 23.48
N LYS A 17 -45.49 -18.19 24.53
CA LYS A 17 -44.57 -17.08 24.85
C LYS A 17 -43.12 -17.55 24.61
N ARG A 18 -42.51 -17.14 23.50
CA ARG A 18 -41.07 -16.93 23.43
C ARG A 18 -40.86 -15.49 23.87
N GLY A 19 -40.12 -15.30 24.96
CA GLY A 19 -39.79 -13.99 25.49
C GLY A 19 -39.17 -13.15 24.39
N LEU A 20 -39.82 -12.03 24.07
CA LEU A 20 -39.17 -10.91 23.42
C LEU A 20 -38.07 -10.46 24.40
N ILE A 21 -36.80 -10.73 24.09
CA ILE A 21 -35.72 -9.97 24.69
C ILE A 21 -35.90 -8.58 24.12
N MET A 22 -36.53 -7.68 24.88
CA MET A 22 -36.56 -6.27 24.52
C MET A 22 -35.12 -5.81 24.50
N SER A 23 -34.58 -5.56 23.31
CA SER A 23 -33.30 -4.88 23.18
C SER A 23 -33.48 -3.50 23.81
N THR A 24 -32.89 -3.30 24.99
CA THR A 24 -32.84 -2.01 25.64
C THR A 24 -32.11 -1.06 24.70
N TYR A 25 -32.84 -0.15 24.06
CA TYR A 25 -32.23 0.78 23.11
C TYR A 25 -31.41 1.80 23.91
N ILE A 26 -30.09 1.61 23.93
CA ILE A 26 -29.18 2.52 24.64
C ILE A 26 -29.12 3.83 23.87
N HIS A 27 -29.72 4.87 24.44
CA HIS A 27 -29.71 6.21 23.85
C HIS A 27 -28.42 6.94 24.21
N PHE A 28 -27.49 7.03 23.26
CA PHE A 28 -26.34 7.94 23.34
C PHE A 28 -26.67 9.29 22.71
N THR A 29 -26.27 10.37 23.39
CA THR A 29 -26.29 11.75 22.87
C THR A 29 -25.35 11.89 21.67
N LYS A 30 -25.48 12.97 20.88
CA LYS A 30 -24.58 13.21 19.74
C LYS A 30 -23.15 13.42 20.22
N GLU A 31 -23.01 14.09 21.34
CA GLU A 31 -21.77 14.42 22.02
C GLU A 31 -21.05 13.14 22.48
N GLN A 32 -21.76 12.21 23.11
CA GLN A 32 -21.22 10.90 23.51
C GLN A 32 -20.74 10.07 22.32
N ARG A 33 -21.49 10.10 21.21
CA ARG A 33 -21.08 9.38 19.99
C ARG A 33 -19.82 9.99 19.39
N GLU A 34 -19.74 11.33 19.33
CA GLU A 34 -18.57 12.03 18.81
C GLU A 34 -17.35 11.81 19.70
N GLN A 35 -17.53 11.87 21.02
CA GLN A 35 -16.50 11.55 22.00
C GLN A 35 -15.95 10.12 21.81
N ALA A 36 -16.84 9.13 21.63
CA ALA A 36 -16.43 7.77 21.35
C ALA A 36 -15.66 7.67 20.01
N ARG A 37 -16.13 8.33 18.95
CA ARG A 37 -15.45 8.37 17.64
C ARG A 37 -14.06 8.98 17.72
N GLN A 38 -13.81 9.93 18.63
CA GLN A 38 -12.54 10.66 18.78
C GLN A 38 -11.54 10.02 19.75
N THR A 39 -11.87 8.86 20.32
CA THR A 39 -10.98 8.13 21.24
C THR A 39 -9.63 7.86 20.59
N ASP A 40 -8.52 8.27 21.23
CA ASP A 40 -7.18 7.96 20.74
C ASP A 40 -6.91 6.45 20.83
N LEU A 41 -6.83 5.79 19.67
CA LEU A 41 -6.72 4.34 19.58
C LEU A 41 -5.38 3.83 20.11
N ALA A 42 -4.31 4.62 20.00
CA ALA A 42 -3.00 4.24 20.52
C ALA A 42 -3.04 4.15 22.06
N SER A 43 -3.59 5.19 22.72
CA SER A 43 -3.76 5.22 24.18
C SER A 43 -4.72 4.15 24.65
N PHE A 44 -5.83 3.95 23.92
CA PHE A 44 -6.78 2.89 24.20
C PHE A 44 -6.12 1.50 24.15
N LEU A 45 -5.36 1.17 23.10
CA LEU A 45 -4.69 -0.12 22.98
C LEU A 45 -3.67 -0.33 24.10
N VAL A 46 -2.86 0.69 24.41
CA VAL A 46 -1.92 0.64 25.53
C VAL A 46 -2.65 0.38 26.85
N SER A 47 -3.83 0.98 27.07
CA SER A 47 -4.63 0.72 28.27
C SER A 47 -5.19 -0.70 28.34
N GLN A 48 -5.39 -1.35 27.19
CA GLN A 48 -5.74 -2.77 27.10
C GLN A 48 -4.53 -3.71 27.23
N GLY A 49 -3.32 -3.20 27.42
CA GLY A 49 -2.09 -3.98 27.53
C GLY A 49 -1.50 -4.42 26.18
N GLU A 50 -2.01 -3.87 25.08
CA GLU A 50 -1.52 -4.16 23.74
C GLU A 50 -0.17 -3.49 23.48
N LYS A 51 0.66 -4.16 22.67
CA LYS A 51 1.95 -3.61 22.24
C LYS A 51 1.77 -2.88 20.91
N ILE A 52 2.08 -1.59 20.91
CA ILE A 52 2.12 -0.76 19.70
C ILE A 52 3.54 -0.27 19.42
N LYS A 53 3.89 -0.18 18.14
CA LYS A 53 5.19 0.32 17.67
C LYS A 53 5.03 1.68 17.03
N ARG A 54 5.84 2.66 17.43
CA ARG A 54 5.84 3.97 16.77
C ARG A 54 6.48 3.86 15.38
N SER A 55 5.80 4.38 14.37
CA SER A 55 6.25 4.42 12.97
C SER A 55 6.07 5.84 12.42
N GLY A 56 7.10 6.68 12.59
CA GLY A 56 7.05 8.10 12.22
C GLY A 56 6.02 8.87 13.05
N SER A 57 5.02 9.46 12.37
CA SER A 57 3.90 10.18 13.01
C SER A 57 2.70 9.29 13.35
N GLU A 58 2.81 7.98 13.11
CA GLU A 58 1.72 7.01 13.25
C GLU A 58 2.17 5.87 14.18
N TYR A 59 1.21 5.06 14.60
CA TYR A 59 1.45 3.84 15.38
C TYR A 59 1.10 2.62 14.54
N GLU A 60 1.80 1.53 14.80
CA GLU A 60 1.58 0.22 14.22
C GLU A 60 1.11 -0.72 15.34
N TRP A 61 -0.04 -1.35 15.12
CA TRP A 61 -0.56 -2.43 15.93
C TRP A 61 -0.72 -3.67 15.05
N LEU A 62 -0.49 -4.85 15.63
CA LEU A 62 -0.60 -6.12 14.90
C LEU A 62 -1.86 -6.84 15.35
N ASP A 63 -2.79 -7.05 14.42
CA ASP A 63 -3.91 -7.98 14.57
C ASP A 63 -3.42 -9.38 14.18
N GLY A 64 -2.93 -10.13 15.16
CA GLY A 64 -2.16 -11.35 14.93
C GLY A 64 -0.84 -11.04 14.19
N THR A 65 -0.77 -11.39 12.90
CA THR A 65 0.38 -11.07 12.02
C THR A 65 0.10 -9.90 11.06
N GLN A 66 -1.13 -9.38 11.05
CA GLN A 66 -1.57 -8.40 10.07
C GLN A 66 -1.42 -6.98 10.60
N LYS A 67 -0.90 -6.09 9.76
CA LYS A 67 -0.55 -4.72 10.14
C LYS A 67 -1.77 -3.80 10.10
N VAL A 68 -2.04 -3.16 11.24
CA VAL A 68 -3.00 -2.06 11.39
C VAL A 68 -2.24 -0.77 11.70
N THR A 69 -2.46 0.25 10.89
CA THR A 69 -1.89 1.58 11.11
C THR A 69 -2.87 2.44 11.88
N ILE A 70 -2.40 3.12 12.91
CA ILE A 70 -3.19 3.90 13.85
C ILE A 70 -2.70 5.34 13.86
N ARG A 71 -3.65 6.28 13.81
CA ARG A 71 -3.36 7.71 13.86
C ARG A 71 -4.50 8.44 14.58
N GLY A 72 -4.27 8.80 15.83
CA GLY A 72 -5.31 9.37 16.67
C GLY A 72 -6.45 8.36 16.83
N ASN A 73 -7.65 8.76 16.43
CA ASN A 73 -8.84 7.93 16.42
C ASN A 73 -9.06 7.09 15.16
N LEU A 74 -8.19 7.21 14.15
CA LEU A 74 -8.34 6.50 12.88
C LEU A 74 -7.45 5.27 12.81
N TRP A 75 -7.94 4.24 12.12
CA TRP A 75 -7.17 3.05 11.81
C TRP A 75 -7.30 2.64 10.34
N PHE A 76 -6.31 1.91 9.84
CA PHE A 76 -6.31 1.31 8.51
C PHE A 76 -5.62 -0.05 8.53
N HIS A 77 -6.32 -1.09 8.06
CA HIS A 77 -5.83 -2.45 7.97
C HIS A 77 -5.23 -2.69 6.57
N GLN A 78 -3.91 -2.87 6.53
CA GLN A 78 -3.12 -2.81 5.30
C GLN A 78 -3.48 -3.92 4.30
N TYR A 79 -3.83 -5.12 4.78
CA TYR A 79 -4.14 -6.26 3.92
C TYR A 79 -5.57 -6.23 3.36
N GLU A 80 -6.53 -5.80 4.18
CA GLU A 80 -7.95 -5.72 3.78
C GLU A 80 -8.30 -4.41 3.06
N GLN A 81 -7.42 -3.42 3.12
CA GLN A 81 -7.65 -2.07 2.58
C GLN A 81 -8.93 -1.42 3.15
N LYS A 82 -9.20 -1.67 4.44
CA LYS A 82 -10.34 -1.11 5.18
C LYS A 82 -9.84 -0.27 6.35
N GLY A 83 -10.56 0.79 6.66
CA GLY A 83 -10.28 1.64 7.81
C GLY A 83 -11.55 2.27 8.34
N GLY A 84 -11.42 2.98 9.45
CA GLY A 84 -12.54 3.64 10.10
C GLY A 84 -12.06 4.45 11.30
N ASP A 85 -13.01 4.91 12.10
CA ASP A 85 -12.74 5.57 13.37
C ASP A 85 -12.68 4.57 14.54
N ALA A 86 -12.60 5.10 15.76
CA ALA A 86 -12.49 4.30 16.96
C ALA A 86 -13.71 3.39 17.19
N ILE A 87 -14.92 3.80 16.79
CA ILE A 87 -16.10 2.93 16.91
C ILE A 87 -15.97 1.77 15.94
N ASP A 88 -15.62 2.04 14.68
CA ASP A 88 -15.42 0.99 13.68
C ASP A 88 -14.29 0.03 14.06
N PHE A 89 -13.26 0.53 14.76
CA PHE A 89 -12.17 -0.28 15.31
C PHE A 89 -12.70 -1.31 16.29
N ILE A 90 -13.44 -0.87 17.31
CA ILE A 90 -14.00 -1.75 18.34
C ILE A 90 -14.98 -2.75 17.73
N ARG A 91 -15.81 -2.31 16.79
CA ARG A 91 -16.73 -3.21 16.08
C ARG A 91 -15.99 -4.33 15.36
N LYS A 92 -14.88 -4.01 14.68
CA LYS A 92 -14.10 -5.00 13.93
C LYS A 92 -13.28 -5.92 14.83
N PHE A 93 -12.43 -5.36 15.69
CA PHE A 93 -11.41 -6.14 16.39
C PHE A 93 -11.88 -6.69 17.75
N TYR A 94 -12.92 -6.10 18.34
CA TYR A 94 -13.51 -6.56 19.61
C TYR A 94 -14.88 -7.21 19.41
N ASN A 95 -15.32 -7.37 18.16
CA ASN A 95 -16.58 -8.03 17.78
C ASN A 95 -17.81 -7.48 18.52
N LYS A 96 -17.87 -6.15 18.72
CA LYS A 96 -18.97 -5.46 19.40
C LYS A 96 -19.94 -4.85 18.39
N ASN A 97 -21.20 -4.74 18.77
CA ASN A 97 -22.15 -3.94 18.01
C ASN A 97 -21.94 -2.43 18.25
N TYR A 98 -22.66 -1.56 17.54
CA TYR A 98 -22.48 -0.11 17.65
C TYR A 98 -22.68 0.41 19.09
N ALA A 99 -23.77 0.00 19.74
CA ALA A 99 -24.09 0.49 21.08
C ALA A 99 -23.06 0.00 22.11
N GLU A 100 -22.69 -1.28 22.05
CA GLU A 100 -21.62 -1.86 22.87
C GLU A 100 -20.27 -1.19 22.63
N SER A 101 -19.99 -0.77 21.39
CA SER A 101 -18.73 -0.10 21.06
C SER A 101 -18.66 1.29 21.68
N VAL A 102 -19.76 2.06 21.59
CA VAL A 102 -19.86 3.37 22.24
C VAL A 102 -19.78 3.22 23.76
N GLU A 103 -20.52 2.27 24.34
CA GLU A 103 -20.45 1.98 25.77
C GLU A 103 -19.05 1.56 26.21
N PHE A 104 -18.38 0.71 25.43
CA PHE A 104 -17.04 0.23 25.75
C PHE A 104 -15.99 1.34 25.71
N LEU A 105 -16.05 2.22 24.71
CA LEU A 105 -15.14 3.35 24.59
C LEU A 105 -15.38 4.40 25.69
N LEU A 106 -16.62 4.59 26.13
CA LEU A 106 -16.96 5.53 27.21
C LEU A 106 -16.74 4.92 28.61
N GLY A 107 -16.95 3.61 28.76
CA GLY A 107 -16.92 2.87 30.03
C GLY A 107 -15.52 2.49 30.49
N ASN A 108 -14.55 2.38 29.58
CA ASN A 108 -13.13 2.14 29.92
C ASN A 108 -12.40 3.40 30.45
N SER A 109 -13.12 4.33 31.07
CA SER A 109 -12.61 5.57 31.68
C SER A 109 -11.78 5.36 32.97
N CYS A 110 -11.14 4.20 33.15
CA CYS A 110 -10.28 3.89 34.29
C CYS A 110 -8.88 4.51 34.14
N GLY A 111 -8.83 5.82 33.92
CA GLY A 111 -7.64 6.61 33.61
C GLY A 111 -7.94 7.52 32.42
N CYS A 112 -7.64 8.82 32.53
CA CYS A 112 -8.00 9.86 31.56
C CYS A 112 -7.88 9.37 30.10
N LEU A 113 -9.02 9.07 29.47
CA LEU A 113 -9.06 8.79 28.04
C LEU A 113 -8.64 10.07 27.32
N ILE A 114 -7.50 10.00 26.63
CA ILE A 114 -7.01 11.11 25.82
C ILE A 114 -7.89 11.14 24.56
N TYR A 115 -8.64 12.22 24.41
CA TYR A 115 -9.40 12.47 23.19
C TYR A 115 -8.46 13.12 22.17
N SER A 116 -8.41 12.54 20.98
CA SER A 116 -7.67 13.15 19.88
C SER A 116 -8.50 14.30 19.32
N SER A 117 -7.90 15.47 19.14
CA SER A 117 -8.52 16.53 18.33
C SER A 117 -8.81 15.96 16.93
N PRO A 118 -9.88 16.41 16.25
CA PRO A 118 -10.16 15.99 14.88
C PRO A 118 -8.89 16.11 14.05
N VAL A 119 -8.47 15.01 13.40
CA VAL A 119 -7.27 15.01 12.57
C VAL A 119 -7.56 15.80 11.29
N VAL A 120 -7.54 17.13 11.39
CA VAL A 120 -7.58 18.02 10.22
C VAL A 120 -6.18 18.00 9.62
N LYS A 121 -5.97 17.13 8.63
CA LYS A 121 -4.76 17.18 7.82
C LYS A 121 -4.82 18.45 6.97
N GLU A 122 -4.07 19.47 7.35
CA GLU A 122 -3.60 20.43 6.35
C GLU A 122 -2.76 19.65 5.34
N LYS A 123 -3.28 19.51 4.10
CA LYS A 123 -2.53 18.91 3.01
C LYS A 123 -1.39 19.86 2.65
N LYS A 124 -0.22 19.63 3.25
CA LYS A 124 1.02 20.29 2.82
C LYS A 124 1.24 20.02 1.32
N PRO A 125 1.74 21.00 0.56
CA PRO A 125 2.09 20.78 -0.83
C PRO A 125 3.10 19.64 -0.95
N PHE A 126 3.06 18.93 -2.07
CA PHE A 126 4.08 17.94 -2.40
C PHE A 126 5.41 18.65 -2.67
N GLU A 127 6.46 18.21 -2.00
CA GLU A 127 7.81 18.74 -2.14
C GLU A 127 8.82 17.60 -2.17
N LEU A 128 9.75 17.66 -3.12
CA LEU A 128 10.84 16.70 -3.20
C LEU A 128 11.81 16.89 -2.03
N PRO A 129 12.34 15.79 -1.44
CA PRO A 129 13.44 15.88 -0.50
C PRO A 129 14.63 16.64 -1.12
N LYS A 130 15.28 17.50 -0.34
CA LYS A 130 16.49 18.19 -0.79
C LYS A 130 17.55 17.17 -1.24
N ALA A 131 18.10 17.39 -2.43
CA ALA A 131 19.16 16.55 -2.99
C ALA A 131 20.46 16.77 -2.22
N ASN A 132 21.23 15.70 -2.04
CA ASN A 132 22.59 15.77 -1.56
C ASN A 132 23.53 16.28 -2.66
N ASP A 133 24.65 16.89 -2.28
CA ASP A 133 25.63 17.44 -3.22
C ASP A 133 26.36 16.35 -4.03
N ASN A 134 26.33 15.11 -3.54
CA ASN A 134 26.86 13.94 -4.23
C ASN A 134 25.94 12.72 -4.05
N MET A 135 26.18 11.69 -4.86
CA MET A 135 25.37 10.48 -4.89
C MET A 135 26.14 9.23 -4.44
N ARG A 136 27.24 9.38 -3.69
CA ARG A 136 28.18 8.28 -3.43
C ARG A 136 27.54 7.10 -2.70
N ARG A 137 26.68 7.35 -1.71
CA ARG A 137 26.05 6.29 -0.91
C ARG A 137 24.95 5.60 -1.70
N MET A 138 24.14 6.36 -2.43
CA MET A 138 23.13 5.81 -3.32
C MET A 138 23.76 4.97 -4.43
N LEU A 139 24.84 5.45 -5.07
CA LEU A 139 25.55 4.71 -6.12
C LEU A 139 26.16 3.41 -5.59
N ALA A 140 26.85 3.45 -4.44
CA ALA A 140 27.40 2.24 -3.82
C ALA A 140 26.28 1.24 -3.51
N TYR A 141 25.16 1.71 -2.96
CA TYR A 141 24.02 0.85 -2.64
C TYR A 141 23.38 0.24 -3.89
N LEU A 142 23.04 1.04 -4.90
CA LEU A 142 22.33 0.53 -6.08
C LEU A 142 23.23 -0.30 -7.01
N LEU A 143 24.49 0.10 -7.21
CA LEU A 143 25.41 -0.63 -8.08
C LEU A 143 26.00 -1.87 -7.41
N VAL A 144 26.47 -1.74 -6.16
CA VAL A 144 27.24 -2.82 -5.51
C VAL A 144 26.34 -3.70 -4.66
N THR A 145 25.45 -3.12 -3.86
CA THR A 145 24.58 -3.92 -2.96
C THR A 145 23.38 -4.51 -3.68
N ARG A 146 22.87 -3.82 -4.70
CA ARG A 146 21.67 -4.24 -5.44
C ARG A 146 21.96 -4.76 -6.85
N GLY A 147 23.22 -4.75 -7.30
CA GLY A 147 23.63 -5.27 -8.61
C GLY A 147 23.05 -4.52 -9.81
N ILE A 148 22.44 -3.34 -9.63
CA ILE A 148 21.78 -2.65 -10.74
C ILE A 148 22.83 -2.28 -11.79
N ASP A 149 22.55 -2.62 -13.05
CA ASP A 149 23.44 -2.33 -14.16
C ASP A 149 23.73 -0.83 -14.24
N LYS A 150 24.99 -0.50 -14.44
CA LYS A 150 25.48 0.89 -14.44
C LYS A 150 24.78 1.72 -15.51
N ASP A 151 24.66 1.23 -16.74
CA ASP A 151 24.11 2.01 -17.83
C ASP A 151 22.60 2.21 -17.67
N VAL A 152 21.92 1.21 -17.08
CA VAL A 152 20.53 1.33 -16.66
C VAL A 152 20.39 2.45 -15.61
N LEU A 153 21.12 2.35 -14.49
CA LEU A 153 21.00 3.33 -13.39
C LEU A 153 21.31 4.77 -13.85
N TYR A 154 22.38 4.95 -14.62
CA TYR A 154 22.80 6.28 -15.07
C TYR A 154 21.82 6.92 -16.05
N GLU A 155 21.05 6.14 -16.81
CA GLU A 155 19.95 6.67 -17.63
C GLU A 155 18.92 7.37 -16.73
N PHE A 156 18.41 6.69 -15.70
CA PHE A 156 17.42 7.28 -14.79
C PHE A 156 17.96 8.48 -14.00
N ILE A 157 19.24 8.47 -13.63
CA ILE A 157 19.89 9.64 -13.00
C ILE A 157 19.94 10.83 -13.97
N ARG A 158 20.30 10.61 -15.24
CA ARG A 158 20.36 11.66 -16.27
C ARG A 158 19.01 12.35 -16.48
N HIS A 159 17.92 11.58 -16.40
CA HIS A 159 16.54 12.10 -16.45
C HIS A 159 16.05 12.69 -15.12
N LYS A 160 16.93 12.84 -14.12
CA LYS A 160 16.61 13.36 -12.77
C LYS A 160 15.52 12.56 -12.07
N MET A 161 15.39 11.28 -12.38
CA MET A 161 14.40 10.40 -11.78
C MET A 161 14.95 9.70 -10.53
N ILE A 162 16.27 9.59 -10.40
CA ILE A 162 16.92 8.99 -9.22
C ILE A 162 17.98 9.94 -8.70
N TYR A 163 17.98 10.18 -7.39
CA TYR A 163 19.01 10.96 -6.72
C TYR A 163 19.16 10.56 -5.25
N GLU A 164 20.21 11.05 -4.59
CA GLU A 164 20.44 10.86 -3.16
C GLU A 164 19.88 12.03 -2.34
N SER A 165 19.09 11.76 -1.30
CA SER A 165 18.59 12.82 -0.40
C SER A 165 19.63 13.28 0.62
N GLU A 166 19.71 14.59 0.90
CA GLU A 166 20.72 15.21 1.76
C GLU A 166 20.70 14.66 3.20
N LYS A 167 19.54 14.72 3.87
CA LYS A 167 19.46 14.49 5.32
C LYS A 167 19.72 13.05 5.76
N TYR A 168 19.29 12.08 4.95
CA TYR A 168 19.26 10.67 5.33
C TYR A 168 19.93 9.77 4.29
N HIS A 169 20.49 10.34 3.23
CA HIS A 169 21.16 9.61 2.16
C HIS A 169 20.29 8.51 1.52
N ASN A 170 18.97 8.64 1.55
CA ASN A 170 18.07 7.71 0.85
C ASN A 170 18.26 7.85 -0.66
N ALA A 171 18.15 6.73 -1.38
CA ALA A 171 17.84 6.74 -2.80
C ALA A 171 16.39 7.22 -2.98
N VAL A 172 16.20 8.30 -3.73
CA VAL A 172 14.90 8.88 -4.03
C VAL A 172 14.55 8.58 -5.48
N PHE A 173 13.39 7.97 -5.69
CA PHE A 173 12.85 7.62 -7.01
C PHE A 173 11.65 8.53 -7.30
N VAL A 174 11.76 9.38 -8.31
CA VAL A 174 10.81 10.45 -8.63
C VAL A 174 9.91 10.05 -9.78
N GLY A 175 8.61 10.24 -9.60
CA GLY A 175 7.65 10.16 -10.68
C GLY A 175 7.17 11.55 -11.10
N TYR A 176 7.09 11.74 -12.41
CA TYR A 176 6.74 13.00 -13.05
C TYR A 176 5.37 12.87 -13.73
N ASP A 177 4.63 13.96 -13.85
CA ASP A 177 3.48 14.02 -14.76
C ASP A 177 3.94 14.29 -16.21
N ASN A 178 2.99 14.25 -17.15
CA ASN A 178 3.24 14.48 -18.58
C ASN A 178 3.74 15.89 -18.90
N LYS A 179 3.74 16.81 -17.93
CA LYS A 179 4.31 18.16 -18.06
C LYS A 179 5.72 18.25 -17.46
N GLY A 180 6.30 17.12 -17.04
CA GLY A 180 7.62 17.05 -16.40
C GLY A 180 7.63 17.58 -14.97
N LYS A 181 6.47 17.72 -14.31
CA LYS A 181 6.40 18.17 -12.91
C LYS A 181 6.43 16.96 -11.97
N ALA A 182 7.30 16.99 -10.97
CA ALA A 182 7.35 15.94 -9.96
C ALA A 182 6.03 15.89 -9.18
N ARG A 183 5.45 14.69 -9.07
CA ARG A 183 4.18 14.43 -8.38
C ARG A 183 4.26 13.31 -7.34
N HIS A 184 5.31 12.50 -7.41
CA HIS A 184 5.56 11.41 -6.48
C HIS A 184 7.05 11.29 -6.20
N ALA A 185 7.39 10.87 -4.99
CA ALA A 185 8.74 10.41 -4.69
C ALA A 185 8.71 9.25 -3.70
N HIS A 186 9.40 8.17 -4.03
CA HIS A 186 9.65 7.04 -3.14
C HIS A 186 11.06 7.12 -2.58
N LYS A 187 11.21 6.89 -1.27
CA LYS A 187 12.52 6.85 -0.60
C LYS A 187 12.87 5.42 -0.23
N ARG A 188 14.10 5.01 -0.53
CA ARG A 188 14.72 3.77 -0.03
C ARG A 188 16.00 4.11 0.74
N GLY A 189 16.11 3.63 1.97
CA GLY A 189 17.34 3.73 2.75
C GLY A 189 18.48 2.94 2.11
N THR A 190 19.68 3.49 2.12
CA THR A 190 20.88 2.91 1.49
C THR A 190 21.71 2.06 2.46
N VAL A 191 21.25 1.85 3.69
CA VAL A 191 21.91 1.03 4.70
C VAL A 191 21.16 -0.29 4.84
N THR A 192 21.82 -1.40 4.50
CA THR A 192 21.22 -2.74 4.45
C THR A 192 20.68 -3.20 5.81
N LEU A 193 21.40 -2.90 6.90
CA LEU A 193 21.03 -3.32 8.26
C LEU A 193 19.80 -2.60 8.82
N ASN A 194 19.41 -1.45 8.26
CA ASN A 194 18.25 -0.69 8.70
C ASN A 194 17.41 -0.24 7.49
N PRO A 195 16.65 -1.17 6.88
CA PRO A 195 15.94 -0.89 5.65
C PRO A 195 14.79 0.09 5.91
N TYR A 196 14.85 1.24 5.27
CA TYR A 196 13.75 2.20 5.22
C TYR A 196 13.11 2.19 3.83
N LYS A 197 11.77 2.14 3.75
CA LYS A 197 11.02 2.42 2.52
C LYS A 197 9.81 3.30 2.82
N GLY A 198 9.50 4.25 1.92
CA GLY A 198 8.28 5.05 2.07
C GLY A 198 8.15 6.19 1.08
N ASN A 199 6.90 6.52 0.74
CA ASN A 199 6.59 7.64 -0.14
C ASN A 199 6.70 8.98 0.61
N VAL A 200 7.05 10.02 -0.12
CA VAL A 200 7.04 11.39 0.37
C VAL A 200 5.60 11.84 0.58
N SER A 201 5.35 12.65 1.61
CA SER A 201 4.02 13.14 1.92
C SER A 201 3.40 13.89 0.73
N SER A 202 2.09 13.74 0.56
CA SER A 202 1.34 14.32 -0.55
C SER A 202 1.74 13.83 -1.95
N SER A 203 2.50 12.74 -2.05
CA SER A 203 2.73 12.05 -3.32
C SER A 203 1.42 11.56 -3.93
N VAL A 204 1.31 11.65 -5.26
CA VAL A 204 0.15 11.21 -6.04
C VAL A 204 0.48 9.86 -6.69
N PRO A 205 -0.14 8.74 -6.26
CA PRO A 205 0.24 7.39 -6.72
C PRO A 205 0.03 7.11 -8.22
N GLU A 206 -0.83 7.88 -8.90
CA GLU A 206 -0.98 7.84 -10.36
C GLU A 206 0.32 8.19 -11.09
N PHE A 207 1.16 9.01 -10.46
CA PHE A 207 2.42 9.46 -11.02
C PHE A 207 3.60 8.86 -10.24
N SER A 208 3.49 7.61 -9.77
CA SER A 208 4.61 6.89 -9.16
C SER A 208 5.81 6.76 -10.12
N PHE A 209 6.89 6.08 -9.73
CA PHE A 209 8.10 6.01 -10.55
C PHE A 209 7.86 5.24 -11.85
N TYR A 210 7.90 5.89 -13.03
CA TYR A 210 7.72 5.22 -14.32
C TYR A 210 8.59 5.82 -15.43
N TRP A 211 9.02 4.96 -16.36
CA TRP A 211 9.72 5.27 -17.61
C TRP A 211 8.78 5.10 -18.78
N ASN A 212 8.75 6.07 -19.70
CA ASN A 212 7.98 5.99 -20.93
C ASN A 212 8.84 5.46 -22.08
N GLY A 213 8.40 4.33 -22.65
CA GLY A 213 8.93 3.80 -23.90
C GLY A 213 8.08 4.21 -25.11
N THR A 214 8.45 3.67 -26.27
CA THR A 214 7.78 3.92 -27.56
C THR A 214 6.93 2.75 -28.04
N SER A 215 7.10 1.55 -27.48
CA SER A 215 6.36 0.35 -27.84
C SER A 215 4.98 0.31 -27.17
N ASN A 216 4.17 -0.68 -27.55
CA ASN A 216 2.85 -0.94 -26.99
C ASN A 216 2.87 -1.73 -25.66
N LYS A 217 4.03 -1.85 -25.00
CA LYS A 217 4.24 -2.73 -23.84
C LYS A 217 4.47 -1.91 -22.58
N ILE A 218 3.82 -2.31 -21.49
CA ILE A 218 4.09 -1.79 -20.15
C ILE A 218 4.34 -2.92 -19.15
N TYR A 219 5.34 -2.75 -18.30
CA TYR A 219 5.69 -3.68 -17.22
C TYR A 219 5.44 -3.00 -15.87
N LEU A 220 4.69 -3.65 -14.98
CA LEU A 220 4.33 -3.12 -13.65
C LEU A 220 5.04 -3.90 -12.53
N PHE A 221 5.77 -3.19 -11.68
CA PHE A 221 6.54 -3.74 -10.55
C PHE A 221 6.08 -3.16 -9.21
N GLU A 222 6.32 -3.88 -8.12
CA GLU A 222 5.99 -3.40 -6.76
C GLU A 222 6.89 -2.22 -6.36
N ALA A 223 8.20 -2.32 -6.61
CA ALA A 223 9.15 -1.29 -6.22
C ALA A 223 10.14 -0.90 -7.33
N PRO A 224 10.73 0.31 -7.25
CA PRO A 224 11.69 0.78 -8.24
C PRO A 224 12.93 -0.10 -8.41
N ILE A 225 13.40 -0.74 -7.32
CA ILE A 225 14.59 -1.60 -7.39
C ILE A 225 14.28 -2.85 -8.20
N ASP A 226 13.12 -3.46 -8.04
CA ASP A 226 12.72 -4.65 -8.80
C ASP A 226 12.58 -4.33 -10.29
N MET A 227 11.99 -3.17 -10.60
CA MET A 227 11.93 -2.65 -11.97
C MET A 227 13.32 -2.48 -12.60
N LEU A 228 14.25 -1.85 -11.88
CA LEU A 228 15.63 -1.68 -12.36
C LEU A 228 16.37 -3.01 -12.48
N SER A 229 16.11 -3.95 -11.58
CA SER A 229 16.72 -5.28 -11.63
C SER A 229 16.23 -6.08 -12.82
N PHE A 230 14.94 -6.06 -13.11
CA PHE A 230 14.39 -6.67 -14.33
C PHE A 230 15.01 -6.06 -15.59
N ILE A 231 15.13 -4.74 -15.66
CA ILE A 231 15.78 -4.07 -16.80
C ILE A 231 17.26 -4.48 -16.91
N SER A 232 17.96 -4.66 -15.78
CA SER A 232 19.36 -5.10 -15.74
C SER A 232 19.54 -6.54 -16.25
N LEU A 233 18.57 -7.41 -16.01
CA LEU A 233 18.50 -8.78 -16.54
C LEU A 233 18.11 -8.81 -18.03
N HIS A 234 17.30 -7.85 -18.49
CA HIS A 234 16.70 -7.83 -19.83
C HIS A 234 17.04 -6.54 -20.59
N LYS A 235 18.34 -6.31 -20.81
CA LYS A 235 18.87 -5.04 -21.36
C LYS A 235 18.57 -4.80 -22.83
N GLU A 236 18.22 -5.84 -23.59
CA GLU A 236 17.99 -5.69 -25.02
C GLU A 236 16.78 -4.78 -25.30
N ASN A 237 17.04 -3.65 -25.98
CA ASN A 237 16.03 -2.67 -26.37
C ASN A 237 15.10 -2.18 -25.25
N TRP A 238 15.53 -2.26 -23.98
CA TRP A 238 14.66 -1.98 -22.84
C TRP A 238 14.02 -0.59 -22.92
N ARG A 239 14.76 0.44 -23.37
CA ARG A 239 14.27 1.83 -23.50
C ARG A 239 13.00 1.96 -24.36
N ALA A 240 12.74 1.01 -25.26
CA ALA A 240 11.55 1.01 -26.10
C ALA A 240 10.27 0.65 -25.30
N HIS A 241 10.36 0.00 -24.15
CA HIS A 241 9.21 -0.40 -23.35
C HIS A 241 8.91 0.60 -22.24
N THR A 242 7.64 0.65 -21.82
CA THR A 242 7.23 1.42 -20.64
C THR A 242 7.38 0.56 -19.40
N TYR A 243 7.91 1.13 -18.32
CA TYR A 243 8.07 0.45 -17.03
C TYR A 243 7.50 1.32 -15.93
N ALA A 244 6.73 0.75 -15.02
CA ALA A 244 6.17 1.47 -13.89
C ALA A 244 6.40 0.68 -12.59
N ALA A 245 6.81 1.39 -11.54
CA ALA A 245 6.86 0.88 -10.18
C ALA A 245 5.79 1.55 -9.33
N SER A 246 4.81 0.79 -8.86
CA SER A 246 3.69 1.27 -8.05
C SER A 246 4.09 1.77 -6.66
N CYS A 247 5.29 1.40 -6.19
CA CYS A 247 5.80 1.69 -4.85
C CYS A 247 4.86 1.16 -3.74
N SER A 248 4.11 0.11 -4.06
CA SER A 248 3.03 -0.54 -3.29
C SER A 248 2.42 -1.68 -4.12
N VAL A 249 1.36 -2.33 -3.64
CA VAL A 249 0.56 -3.28 -4.44
C VAL A 249 -0.62 -2.62 -5.18
N SER A 250 -0.52 -1.32 -5.48
CA SER A 250 -1.56 -0.54 -6.17
C SER A 250 -1.38 -0.53 -7.70
N ASP A 251 -2.49 -0.45 -8.42
CA ASP A 251 -2.58 -0.38 -9.88
C ASP A 251 -2.75 1.04 -10.44
N ARG A 252 -2.73 2.07 -9.59
CA ARG A 252 -3.04 3.45 -10.00
C ARG A 252 -2.12 3.99 -11.08
N VAL A 253 -0.81 3.74 -10.97
CA VAL A 253 0.17 4.17 -11.97
C VAL A 253 -0.01 3.44 -13.31
N LEU A 254 -0.36 2.15 -13.29
CA LEU A 254 -0.62 1.38 -14.50
C LEU A 254 -1.77 2.00 -15.29
N PHE A 255 -2.91 2.23 -14.64
CA PHE A 255 -4.07 2.80 -15.32
C PHE A 255 -3.87 4.26 -15.73
N GLN A 256 -3.05 5.02 -14.98
CA GLN A 256 -2.63 6.35 -15.43
C GLN A 256 -1.82 6.26 -16.74
N CYS A 257 -0.83 5.37 -16.81
CA CYS A 257 -0.04 5.17 -18.02
C CYS A 257 -0.90 4.72 -19.22
N LEU A 258 -1.85 3.80 -19.00
CA LEU A 258 -2.78 3.35 -20.05
C LEU A 258 -3.70 4.48 -20.54
N ASN A 259 -4.16 5.34 -19.64
CA ASN A 259 -4.96 6.50 -19.98
C ASN A 259 -4.16 7.55 -20.78
N ASP A 260 -2.92 7.78 -20.38
CA ASP A 260 -2.06 8.80 -20.98
C ASP A 260 -1.47 8.37 -22.33
N ASN A 261 -1.32 7.05 -22.53
CA ASN A 261 -0.84 6.48 -23.79
C ASN A 261 -1.74 5.34 -24.27
N PRO A 262 -2.74 5.64 -25.11
CA PRO A 262 -3.66 4.64 -25.69
C PRO A 262 -2.99 3.58 -26.58
N ASN A 263 -1.72 3.77 -26.97
CA ASN A 263 -0.99 2.76 -27.76
C ASN A 263 -0.53 1.58 -26.90
N LEU A 264 -0.53 1.70 -25.57
CA LEU A 264 -0.23 0.60 -24.66
C LEU A 264 -1.35 -0.44 -24.71
N SER A 265 -1.03 -1.64 -25.21
CA SER A 265 -2.01 -2.71 -25.42
C SER A 265 -1.61 -4.05 -24.83
N LYS A 266 -0.34 -4.23 -24.45
CA LYS A 266 0.13 -5.41 -23.72
C LYS A 266 0.73 -5.03 -22.36
N VAL A 267 0.15 -5.57 -21.30
CA VAL A 267 0.57 -5.36 -19.91
C VAL A 267 1.30 -6.59 -19.38
N TYR A 268 2.43 -6.37 -18.72
CA TYR A 268 3.14 -7.40 -17.96
C TYR A 268 3.06 -7.04 -16.48
N LEU A 269 2.58 -7.96 -15.66
CA LEU A 269 2.46 -7.82 -14.21
C LEU A 269 3.63 -8.57 -13.57
N CYS A 270 4.50 -7.84 -12.88
CA CYS A 270 5.81 -8.29 -12.42
C CYS A 270 5.97 -8.06 -10.91
N LEU A 271 4.90 -8.20 -10.12
CA LEU A 271 4.96 -8.04 -8.66
C LEU A 271 5.68 -9.24 -7.99
N ASP A 272 6.09 -9.03 -6.75
CA ASP A 272 6.87 -9.96 -5.93
C ASP A 272 6.24 -11.37 -5.87
N ASN A 273 7.09 -12.39 -5.76
CA ASN A 273 6.69 -13.79 -5.57
C ASN A 273 6.36 -14.07 -4.09
N ASP A 274 5.42 -13.31 -3.56
CA ASP A 274 4.81 -13.52 -2.26
C ASP A 274 3.28 -13.47 -2.33
N ASP A 275 2.61 -13.84 -1.24
CA ASP A 275 1.14 -13.90 -1.19
C ASP A 275 0.48 -12.54 -1.53
N ALA A 276 1.07 -11.43 -1.11
CA ALA A 276 0.51 -10.10 -1.34
C ALA A 276 0.68 -9.66 -2.81
N GLY A 277 1.88 -9.85 -3.36
CA GLY A 277 2.22 -9.57 -4.75
C GLY A 277 1.37 -10.41 -5.71
N GLN A 278 1.23 -11.72 -5.46
CA GLN A 278 0.47 -12.60 -6.33
C GLN A 278 -1.05 -12.34 -6.26
N LYS A 279 -1.61 -12.06 -5.07
CA LYS A 279 -3.02 -11.60 -4.96
C LYS A 279 -3.26 -10.30 -5.71
N ALA A 280 -2.30 -9.38 -5.66
CA ALA A 280 -2.38 -8.13 -6.40
C ALA A 280 -2.30 -8.37 -7.92
N ASN A 281 -1.40 -9.23 -8.40
CA ASN A 281 -1.34 -9.64 -9.81
C ASN A 281 -2.70 -10.19 -10.28
N SER A 282 -3.29 -11.14 -9.55
CA SER A 282 -4.60 -11.72 -9.93
C SER A 282 -5.71 -10.67 -10.01
N ARG A 283 -5.80 -9.79 -8.99
CA ARG A 283 -6.80 -8.72 -8.96
C ARG A 283 -6.64 -7.74 -10.12
N ILE A 284 -5.40 -7.38 -10.47
CA ILE A 284 -5.12 -6.43 -11.56
C ILE A 284 -5.39 -7.08 -12.92
N ALA A 285 -4.97 -8.33 -13.11
CA ALA A 285 -5.26 -9.12 -14.30
C ALA A 285 -6.77 -9.22 -14.56
N GLU A 286 -7.58 -9.45 -13.51
CA GLU A 286 -9.03 -9.49 -13.62
C GLU A 286 -9.61 -8.17 -14.15
N LYS A 287 -9.15 -7.02 -13.62
CA LYS A 287 -9.57 -5.69 -14.11
C LYS A 287 -9.17 -5.47 -15.57
N LEU A 288 -7.95 -5.85 -15.95
CA LEU A 288 -7.48 -5.73 -17.34
C LEU A 288 -8.30 -6.61 -18.29
N ASN A 289 -8.63 -7.84 -17.88
CA ASN A 289 -9.47 -8.75 -18.65
C ASN A 289 -10.88 -8.19 -18.86
N GLN A 290 -11.49 -7.58 -17.83
CA GLN A 290 -12.79 -6.90 -17.94
C GLN A 290 -12.75 -5.73 -18.94
N MET A 291 -11.58 -5.13 -19.15
CA MET A 291 -11.35 -4.06 -20.11
C MET A 291 -10.84 -4.56 -21.47
N ASN A 292 -10.75 -5.89 -21.69
CA ASN A 292 -10.18 -6.52 -22.88
C ASN A 292 -8.73 -6.10 -23.19
N ILE A 293 -7.93 -5.82 -22.16
CA ILE A 293 -6.50 -5.50 -22.30
C ILE A 293 -5.67 -6.76 -22.14
N GLN A 294 -4.81 -7.06 -23.13
CA GLN A 294 -3.94 -8.22 -23.08
C GLN A 294 -2.96 -8.08 -21.91
N ASN A 295 -2.88 -9.10 -21.07
CA ASN A 295 -1.99 -9.10 -19.91
C ASN A 295 -1.33 -10.47 -19.69
N GLU A 296 -0.16 -10.44 -19.05
CA GLU A 296 0.66 -11.61 -18.74
C GLU A 296 1.32 -11.39 -17.37
N VAL A 297 1.31 -12.41 -16.50
CA VAL A 297 2.01 -12.35 -15.21
C VAL A 297 3.39 -12.96 -15.39
N LEU A 298 4.43 -12.19 -15.10
CA LEU A 298 5.81 -12.67 -15.01
C LEU A 298 6.19 -12.75 -13.53
N VAL A 299 6.59 -13.94 -13.08
CA VAL A 299 6.91 -14.19 -11.67
C VAL A 299 8.43 -14.35 -11.54
N PRO A 300 9.10 -13.63 -10.62
CA PRO A 300 10.51 -13.87 -10.36
C PRO A 300 10.73 -15.28 -9.80
N THR A 301 11.92 -15.83 -10.04
CA THR A 301 12.27 -17.19 -9.58
C THR A 301 12.41 -17.23 -8.06
N HIS A 302 13.05 -16.21 -7.50
CA HIS A 302 13.18 -15.97 -6.06
C HIS A 302 12.07 -15.05 -5.58
N LYS A 303 12.23 -14.45 -4.40
CA LYS A 303 11.19 -13.63 -3.78
C LYS A 303 10.85 -12.39 -4.61
N ASP A 304 11.85 -11.72 -5.15
CA ASP A 304 11.71 -10.50 -5.95
C ASP A 304 12.74 -10.47 -7.09
N TRP A 305 12.58 -9.55 -8.03
CA TRP A 305 13.47 -9.44 -9.19
C TRP A 305 14.90 -9.01 -8.82
N ASN A 306 15.09 -8.39 -7.64
CA ASN A 306 16.43 -8.05 -7.18
C ASN A 306 17.18 -9.29 -6.68
N GLU A 307 16.50 -10.19 -5.98
CA GLU A 307 17.07 -11.49 -5.62
C GLU A 307 17.46 -12.30 -6.87
N ASP A 308 16.62 -12.32 -7.91
CA ASP A 308 16.96 -12.96 -9.19
C ASP A 308 18.24 -12.39 -9.82
N LEU A 309 18.36 -11.05 -9.83
CA LEU A 309 19.55 -10.38 -10.36
C LEU A 309 20.81 -10.78 -9.59
N LEU A 310 20.78 -10.71 -8.26
CA LEU A 310 21.95 -11.04 -7.43
C LEU A 310 22.37 -12.51 -7.59
N GLN A 311 21.42 -13.43 -7.72
CA GLN A 311 21.71 -14.85 -7.94
C GLN A 311 22.26 -15.15 -9.35
N SER A 312 21.87 -14.36 -10.36
CA SER A 312 22.42 -14.49 -11.72
C SER A 312 23.90 -14.09 -11.77
N GLU A 313 24.28 -12.98 -11.11
CA GLU A 313 25.67 -12.52 -11.05
C GLU A 313 26.57 -13.49 -10.28
N GLU A 314 26.08 -14.05 -9.17
CA GLU A 314 26.83 -15.09 -8.43
C GLU A 314 27.10 -16.33 -9.29
N SER A 315 26.14 -16.70 -10.13
CA SER A 315 26.27 -17.86 -11.02
C SER A 315 27.28 -17.59 -12.14
N GLU A 316 27.29 -16.38 -12.71
CA GLU A 316 28.28 -15.96 -13.71
C GLU A 316 29.70 -15.91 -13.13
N VAL A 317 29.88 -15.35 -11.93
CA VAL A 317 31.19 -15.28 -11.24
C VAL A 317 31.71 -16.68 -10.91
N LYS A 318 30.85 -17.58 -10.41
CA LYS A 318 31.23 -18.98 -10.16
C LYS A 318 31.62 -19.69 -11.46
N CYS A 319 30.88 -19.47 -12.54
CA CYS A 319 31.19 -20.08 -13.84
C CYS A 319 32.54 -19.58 -14.41
N GLN A 320 32.83 -18.27 -14.28
CA GLN A 320 34.11 -17.69 -14.70
C GLN A 320 35.29 -18.17 -13.85
N GLN A 321 35.10 -18.39 -12.55
CA GLN A 321 36.14 -18.96 -11.66
C GLN A 321 36.44 -20.43 -11.96
N VAL A 322 35.44 -21.21 -12.39
CA VAL A 322 35.63 -22.61 -12.82
C VAL A 322 36.29 -22.71 -14.20
N LEU A 323 36.15 -21.68 -15.04
CA LEU A 323 36.70 -21.62 -16.39
C LEU A 323 38.08 -20.92 -16.49
N SER A 324 38.63 -20.43 -15.38
CA SER A 324 39.95 -19.80 -15.32
C SER A 324 41.00 -20.82 -14.86
N PRO A 325 41.99 -21.21 -15.70
CA PRO A 325 43.02 -22.21 -15.38
C PRO A 325 43.96 -21.84 -14.22
#